data_AF-A0A1H0H3Y7-F1
#
_entry.id   AF-A0A1H0H3Y7-F1
#
_cell.length_a   1.000
_cell.length_b   1.000
_cell.length_c   1.000
_cell.angle_alpha   90.00
_cell.angle_beta   90.00
_cell.angle_gamma   90.00
#
_symmetry.space_group_name_H-M   'P 1'
#
loop_
_entity.id
_entity.type
_entity.pdbx_description
1 polymer ?
#
loop_
_entity_poly.entity_id
_entity_poly.type
_entity_poly.pdbx_seq_one_letter_code
_entity_poly.pdbx_strand_id
1 'polypeptide(L)'
;MIIKISPEGVAITKRFFLAIDTLQMQRKIRGMKTVTDRYGINYWNFSTLRNEPEKRFLKPEWLSFLVRDYNVSAEWLLCGVGQMFSDSVIDSI
;
A
#
# COMPACT_ATOMS: atom_id res chain seq x y z
N MET A 1 -13.24 -20.67 -11.31
CA MET A 1 -14.01 -19.55 -10.73
C MET A 1 -13.25 -18.27 -11.02
N ILE A 2 -13.80 -17.32 -11.79
CA ILE A 2 -13.12 -16.04 -12.08
C ILE A 2 -13.33 -15.16 -10.85
N ILE A 3 -12.24 -14.85 -10.13
CA ILE A 3 -12.27 -13.87 -9.05
C ILE A 3 -12.53 -12.51 -9.71
N LYS A 4 -13.63 -11.86 -9.34
CA LYS A 4 -13.89 -10.45 -9.66
C LYS A 4 -13.72 -9.63 -8.39
N ILE A 5 -12.68 -8.82 -8.34
CA ILE A 5 -12.50 -7.82 -7.29
C ILE A 5 -13.52 -6.69 -7.50
N SER A 6 -14.10 -6.18 -6.42
CA SER A 6 -15.02 -5.04 -6.49
C SER A 6 -14.27 -3.78 -6.95
N PRO A 7 -14.96 -2.79 -7.52
CA PRO A 7 -14.34 -1.51 -7.86
C PRO A 7 -13.61 -0.86 -6.67
N GLU A 8 -14.16 -1.00 -5.46
CA GLU A 8 -13.52 -0.51 -4.24
C GLU A 8 -12.23 -1.28 -3.91
N GLY A 9 -12.22 -2.61 -4.04
CA GLY A 9 -11.00 -3.40 -3.83
C GLY A 9 -9.88 -3.03 -4.81
N VAL A 10 -10.24 -2.72 -6.07
CA VAL A 10 -9.30 -2.19 -7.06
C VAL A 10 -8.80 -0.80 -6.66
N ALA A 11 -9.69 0.08 -6.17
CA ALA A 11 -9.32 1.41 -5.71
C ALA A 11 -8.34 1.37 -4.52
N ILE A 12 -8.60 0.53 -3.52
CA ILE A 12 -7.70 0.29 -2.38
C ILE A 12 -6.33 -0.19 -2.88
N THR A 13 -6.31 -1.15 -3.82
CA THR A 13 -5.06 -1.66 -4.40
C THR A 13 -4.27 -0.57 -5.13
N LYS A 14 -4.95 0.31 -5.87
CA LYS A 14 -4.32 1.46 -6.52
C LYS A 14 -3.73 2.45 -5.50
N ARG A 15 -4.47 2.77 -4.43
CA ARG A 15 -3.99 3.64 -3.34
C ARG A 15 -2.77 3.05 -2.63
N PHE A 16 -2.78 1.74 -2.39
CA PHE A 16 -1.64 1.02 -1.83
C PHE A 16 -0.37 1.19 -2.65
N PHE A 17 -0.42 0.98 -3.97
CA PHE A 17 0.76 1.18 -4.83
C PHE A 17 1.13 2.66 -4.98
N LEU A 18 0.16 3.57 -4.99
CA LEU A 18 0.41 5.00 -5.00
C LEU A 18 1.20 5.44 -3.75
N ALA A 19 0.87 4.90 -2.58
CA ALA A 19 1.61 5.17 -1.34
C ALA A 19 3.05 4.64 -1.43
N ILE A 20 3.25 3.44 -1.96
CA ILE A 20 4.61 2.88 -2.16
C ILE A 20 5.44 3.71 -3.13
N ASP A 21 4.86 4.10 -4.27
CA ASP A 21 5.54 4.93 -5.27
C ASP A 21 5.92 6.29 -4.66
N THR A 22 5.05 6.87 -3.83
CA THR A 22 5.31 8.12 -3.11
C THR A 22 6.43 7.95 -2.07
N LEU A 23 6.42 6.88 -1.29
CA LEU A 23 7.48 6.57 -0.32
C LEU A 23 8.83 6.29 -0.99
N GLN A 24 8.81 5.70 -2.20
CA GLN A 24 10.00 5.53 -3.01
C GLN A 24 10.54 6.87 -3.52
N MET A 25 9.66 7.77 -3.97
CA MET A 25 10.03 9.12 -4.38
C MET A 25 10.63 9.94 -3.22
N GLN A 26 10.08 9.79 -2.01
CA GLN A 26 10.61 10.38 -0.78
C GLN A 26 11.90 9.72 -0.27
N ARG A 27 12.41 8.67 -0.96
CA ARG A 27 13.57 7.86 -0.56
C ARG A 27 13.43 7.18 0.80
N LYS A 28 12.22 7.06 1.35
CA LYS A 28 11.91 6.26 2.55
C LYS A 28 11.98 4.76 2.25
N ILE A 29 11.73 4.38 1.00
CA ILE A 29 11.85 3.03 0.49
C ILE A 29 12.81 3.05 -0.71
N ARG A 30 13.79 2.15 -0.75
CA ARG A 30 14.75 2.05 -1.86
C ARG A 30 14.11 1.47 -3.13
N GLY A 31 13.15 0.57 -2.96
CA GLY A 31 12.34 0.00 -4.04
C GLY A 31 11.51 -1.19 -3.54
N MET A 32 10.67 -1.72 -4.42
CA MET A 32 9.75 -2.83 -4.11
C MET A 32 10.46 -4.04 -3.50
N LYS A 33 11.65 -4.42 -4.01
CA LYS A 33 12.40 -5.57 -3.49
C LYS A 33 12.72 -5.44 -1.99
N THR A 34 13.08 -4.23 -1.55
CA THR A 34 13.37 -3.97 -0.12
C THR A 34 12.13 -4.16 0.75
N VAL A 35 10.96 -3.76 0.26
CA VAL A 35 9.67 -3.98 0.95
C VAL A 35 9.36 -5.46 0.99
N THR A 36 9.50 -6.15 -0.15
CA THR A 36 9.16 -7.57 -0.22
C THR A 36 10.07 -8.43 0.65
N ASP A 37 11.36 -8.12 0.70
CA ASP A 37 12.31 -8.83 1.56
C ASP A 37 12.04 -8.55 3.04
N ARG A 38 11.74 -7.29 3.41
CA ARG A 38 11.46 -6.89 4.80
C ARG A 38 10.20 -7.54 5.37
N TYR A 39 9.14 -7.67 4.57
CA TYR A 39 7.84 -8.19 5.03
C TYR A 39 7.56 -9.62 4.56
N GLY A 40 8.54 -10.32 4.00
CA GLY A 40 8.39 -11.72 3.55
C GLY A 40 7.37 -11.88 2.42
N ILE A 41 7.24 -10.88 1.55
CA ILE A 41 6.28 -10.87 0.45
C ILE A 41 6.90 -11.51 -0.79
N ASN A 42 6.12 -12.31 -1.51
CA ASN A 42 6.54 -12.81 -2.81
C ASN A 42 6.54 -11.67 -3.86
N TYR A 43 7.72 -11.33 -4.39
CA TYR A 43 7.91 -10.27 -5.39
C TYR A 43 7.05 -10.43 -6.65
N TRP A 44 6.91 -11.65 -7.17
CA TRP A 44 6.10 -11.91 -8.37
C TRP A 44 4.62 -11.66 -8.12
N ASN A 45 4.10 -12.06 -6.96
CA ASN A 45 2.72 -11.77 -6.58
C ASN A 45 2.50 -10.25 -6.44
N PHE A 46 3.48 -9.55 -5.87
CA PHE A 46 3.45 -8.09 -5.71
C PHE A 46 3.43 -7.36 -7.06
N SER A 47 4.33 -7.74 -7.96
CA SER A 47 4.44 -7.17 -9.31
C SER A 47 3.18 -7.47 -10.13
N THR A 48 2.66 -8.70 -10.06
CA THR A 48 1.44 -9.07 -10.78
C THR A 48 0.22 -8.32 -10.25
N LEU A 49 0.09 -8.15 -8.92
CA LEU A 49 -1.00 -7.38 -8.32
C LEU A 49 -0.97 -5.91 -8.76
N ARG A 50 0.22 -5.33 -8.96
CA ARG A 50 0.36 -3.95 -9.47
C ARG A 50 -0.16 -3.82 -10.90
N ASN A 51 0.14 -4.79 -11.74
CA ASN A 51 -0.23 -4.75 -13.16
C ASN A 51 -1.69 -5.18 -13.38
N GLU A 52 -2.21 -6.09 -12.56
CA GLU A 52 -3.54 -6.69 -12.70
C GLU A 52 -4.33 -6.67 -11.37
N PRO A 53 -4.68 -5.49 -10.84
CA PRO A 53 -5.35 -5.35 -9.55
C PRO A 53 -6.75 -5.98 -9.51
N GLU A 54 -7.40 -6.17 -10.65
CA GLU A 54 -8.71 -6.80 -10.76
C GLU A 54 -8.69 -8.34 -10.66
N LYS A 55 -7.51 -8.96 -10.79
CA LYS A 55 -7.36 -10.42 -10.87
C LYS A 55 -6.83 -11.06 -9.58
N ARG A 56 -6.36 -10.27 -8.62
CA ARG A 56 -5.71 -10.76 -7.40
C ARG A 56 -6.17 -9.99 -6.17
N PHE A 57 -6.22 -10.70 -5.04
CA PHE A 57 -6.54 -10.08 -3.76
C PHE A 57 -5.31 -9.40 -3.17
N LEU A 58 -5.48 -8.15 -2.78
CA LEU A 58 -4.57 -7.49 -1.87
C LEU A 58 -4.71 -8.11 -0.48
N LYS A 59 -3.57 -8.48 0.10
CA LYS A 59 -3.50 -9.02 1.46
C LYS A 59 -3.64 -7.88 2.48
N PRO A 60 -4.59 -7.94 3.43
CA PRO A 60 -4.76 -6.89 4.45
C PRO A 60 -3.50 -6.62 5.27
N GLU A 61 -2.65 -7.64 5.48
CA GLU A 61 -1.37 -7.51 6.18
C GLU A 61 -0.39 -6.59 5.45
N TRP A 62 -0.59 -6.33 4.16
CA TRP A 62 0.22 -5.37 3.41
C TRP A 62 -0.20 -3.93 3.68
N LEU A 63 -1.49 -3.70 3.92
CA LEU A 63 -1.99 -2.37 4.29
C LEU A 63 -1.44 -1.97 5.67
N SER A 64 -1.35 -2.92 6.60
CA SER A 64 -0.94 -2.64 7.97
C SER A 64 0.49 -2.10 8.08
N PHE A 65 1.45 -2.58 7.27
CA PHE A 65 2.81 -2.08 7.34
C PHE A 65 2.95 -0.64 6.81
N LEU A 66 2.13 -0.24 5.82
CA LEU A 66 2.13 1.15 5.35
C LEU A 66 1.65 2.10 6.44
N VAL A 67 0.62 1.70 7.18
CA VAL A 67 0.09 2.48 8.29
C VAL A 67 1.08 2.53 9.45
N ARG A 68 1.57 1.36 9.90
CA ARG A 68 2.42 1.25 11.09
C ARG A 68 3.82 1.81 10.89
N ASP A 69 4.45 1.52 9.76
CA ASP A 69 5.90 1.76 9.59
C ASP A 69 6.20 3.01 8.74
N TYR A 70 5.20 3.51 7.99
CA TYR A 70 5.38 4.65 7.08
C TYR A 70 4.37 5.79 7.31
N ASN A 71 3.57 5.71 8.37
CA ASN A 71 2.62 6.74 8.78
C ASN A 71 1.60 7.11 7.69
N VAL A 72 1.22 6.14 6.85
CA VAL A 72 0.15 6.29 5.86
C VAL A 72 -1.19 6.25 6.59
N SER A 73 -2.11 7.16 6.28
CA SER A 73 -3.44 7.19 6.87
C SER A 73 -4.24 5.95 6.46
N ALA A 74 -4.75 5.21 7.45
CA ALA A 74 -5.63 4.06 7.21
C ALA A 74 -6.95 4.49 6.55
N GLU A 75 -7.48 5.66 6.91
CA GLU A 75 -8.70 6.22 6.35
C GLU A 75 -8.51 6.57 4.87
N TRP A 76 -7.38 7.20 4.53
CA TRP A 76 -7.06 7.47 3.14
C TRP A 76 -6.82 6.19 2.34
N LEU A 77 -6.11 5.23 2.92
CA LEU A 77 -5.77 3.98 2.25
C LEU A 77 -7.00 3.12 1.92
N LEU A 78 -7.95 3.04 2.86
CA LEU A 78 -9.17 2.23 2.73
C LEU A 78 -10.28 2.98 2.00
N CYS A 79 -10.54 4.23 2.37
CA CYS A 79 -11.72 4.98 1.91
C CYS A 79 -11.38 6.05 0.86
N GLY A 80 -10.11 6.42 0.70
CA GLY A 80 -9.70 7.51 -0.18
C GLY A 80 -10.07 8.90 0.33
N VAL A 81 -10.35 9.03 1.63
CA VAL A 81 -10.75 10.27 2.28
C VAL A 81 -9.55 10.86 3.04
N GLY A 82 -9.39 12.18 2.99
CA GLY A 82 -8.33 12.88 3.71
C GLY A 82 -6.97 12.89 2.99
N GLN A 83 -5.89 13.01 3.77
CA GLN A 83 -4.51 13.06 3.27
C GLN A 83 -3.84 11.67 3.31
N MET A 84 -2.90 11.43 2.38
CA MET A 84 -2.19 10.14 2.28
C MET A 84 -1.38 9.82 3.53
N PHE A 85 -0.67 10.81 4.05
CA PHE A 85 0.08 10.68 5.30
C PHE A 85 -0.74 11.31 6.40
N SER A 86 -0.82 10.62 7.54
CA SER A 86 -1.29 11.27 8.75
C SER A 86 -0.18 12.23 9.16
N ASP A 87 -0.45 13.53 9.24
CA ASP A 87 0.46 14.46 9.90
C ASP A 87 0.38 14.20 11.41
N SER A 88 1.05 13.14 11.84
CA SER A 88 1.37 12.94 13.25
C SER A 88 2.43 13.98 13.58
N VAL A 89 1.98 15.19 13.89
CA VAL A 89 2.73 16.16 14.70
C VAL A 89 2.99 15.46 16.04
N ILE A 90 4.08 14.70 16.12
CA ILE A 90 4.71 14.28 17.37
C ILE A 90 6.18 14.72 17.29
N ASP A 91 6.33 16.04 17.22
CA ASP A 91 7.53 16.78 17.66
C ASP A 91 7.08 17.89 18.63
N SER A 92 6.15 17.59 19.52
CA SER A 92 5.75 18.50 20.59
C SER A 92 5.04 17.72 21.70
N ILE A 93 5.80 17.23 22.68
CA ILE A 93 6.09 17.83 24.00
C ILE A 93 7.17 16.98 24.68
#